data_AF-A0A356U9Y3-F1
#
_entry.id   AF-A0A356U9Y3-F1
#
_cell.length_a   1.000
_cell.length_b   1.000
_cell.length_c   1.000
_cell.angle_alpha   90.00
_cell.angle_beta   90.00
_cell.angle_gamma   90.00
#
_symmetry.space_group_name_H-M   'P 1'
#
loop_
_entity.id
_entity.type
_entity.pdbx_description
1 polymer ?
#
loop_
_entity_poly.entity_id
_entity_poly.type
_entity_poly.pdbx_seq_one_letter_code
_entity_poly.pdbx_strand_id
1 'polypeptide(L)'
;MMNEERLNTGTFALGCIGSAYYAALDYTKIRKQSPKFTDPKGPSVRIIEHEDVRRMLMFQKAILEASRALLYSTYYYQDLSHDAADPAEREYYDNMTMIQIPLCKAYISDMAWISTEQAIQCLGGYGFVEEYAPASLARDCKIYSLWEGTNFIQAQDFVGRKSNMQGGEPMKKWVAQIADFVTGKKSPEFAAEFAMM
;
A
#
# COMPACT_ATOMS: atom_id res chain seq x y z
N MET A 1 -3.53 22.74 0.22
CA MET A 1 -2.26 22.97 0.95
C MET A 1 -1.87 21.76 1.80
N MET A 2 -1.80 21.73 3.13
CA MET A 2 -1.14 20.59 3.84
C MET A 2 -1.80 19.20 3.66
N ASN A 3 -3.13 19.11 3.65
CA ASN A 3 -3.83 17.83 3.42
C ASN A 3 -3.55 17.27 2.01
N GLU A 4 -3.50 18.16 1.03
CA GLU A 4 -3.21 17.83 -0.37
C GLU A 4 -1.77 17.37 -0.55
N GLU A 5 -0.80 18.03 0.08
CA GLU A 5 0.61 17.60 0.03
C GLU A 5 0.84 16.23 0.67
N ARG A 6 0.07 15.88 1.70
CA ARG A 6 0.09 14.54 2.31
C ARG A 6 -0.45 13.48 1.36
N LEU A 7 -1.52 13.77 0.62
CA LEU A 7 -2.06 12.86 -0.40
C LEU A 7 -1.09 12.74 -1.59
N ASN A 8 -0.50 13.85 -2.05
CA ASN A 8 0.52 13.86 -3.10
C ASN A 8 1.74 13.02 -2.69
N THR A 9 2.21 13.15 -1.45
CA THR A 9 3.28 12.30 -0.90
C THR A 9 2.92 10.82 -0.98
N GLY A 10 1.69 10.45 -0.63
CA GLY A 10 1.18 9.09 -0.80
C GLY A 10 1.19 8.63 -2.27
N THR A 11 0.78 9.50 -3.19
CA THR A 11 0.80 9.24 -4.64
C THR A 11 2.22 9.05 -5.18
N PHE A 12 3.20 9.84 -4.73
CA PHE A 12 4.60 9.65 -5.12
C PHE A 12 5.17 8.33 -4.59
N ALA A 13 4.87 7.99 -3.33
CA ALA A 13 5.24 6.71 -2.74
C ALA A 13 4.63 5.52 -3.52
N LEU A 14 3.36 5.64 -3.95
CA LEU A 14 2.70 4.65 -4.81
C LEU A 14 3.42 4.46 -6.15
N GLY A 15 3.92 5.55 -6.75
CA GLY A 15 4.73 5.51 -7.97
C GLY A 15 6.01 4.70 -7.80
N CYS A 16 6.71 4.88 -6.67
CA CYS A 16 7.89 4.10 -6.33
C CYS A 16 7.57 2.61 -6.11
N ILE A 17 6.50 2.30 -5.36
CA ILE A 17 6.02 0.91 -5.16
C ILE A 17 5.77 0.24 -6.51
N GLY A 18 5.05 0.91 -7.41
CA GLY A 18 4.73 0.38 -8.73
C GLY A 18 5.99 0.12 -9.56
N SER A 19 6.91 1.08 -9.59
CA SER A 19 8.16 0.98 -10.35
C SER A 19 9.06 -0.16 -9.83
N ALA A 20 9.19 -0.27 -8.51
CA ALA A 20 9.94 -1.35 -7.87
C ALA A 20 9.34 -2.73 -8.17
N TYR A 21 8.01 -2.87 -8.05
CA TYR A 21 7.30 -4.12 -8.34
C TYR A 21 7.51 -4.57 -9.77
N TYR A 22 7.29 -3.71 -10.76
CA TYR A 22 7.41 -4.08 -12.16
C TYR A 22 8.85 -4.39 -12.55
N ALA A 23 9.83 -3.63 -12.05
CA ALA A 23 11.25 -3.94 -12.25
C ALA A 23 11.62 -5.34 -11.71
N ALA A 24 11.16 -5.69 -10.51
CA ALA A 24 11.36 -7.00 -9.92
C ALA A 24 10.63 -8.11 -10.69
N LEU A 25 9.37 -7.86 -11.07
CA LEU A 25 8.56 -8.83 -11.82
C LEU A 25 9.19 -9.17 -13.16
N ASP A 26 9.66 -8.18 -13.91
CA ASP A 26 10.22 -8.41 -15.24
C ASP A 26 11.58 -9.12 -15.17
N TYR A 27 12.43 -8.73 -14.21
CA TYR A 27 13.71 -9.42 -13.99
C TYR A 27 13.51 -10.90 -13.59
N THR A 28 12.60 -11.17 -12.65
CA THR A 28 12.38 -12.52 -12.11
C THR A 28 11.79 -13.49 -13.15
N LYS A 29 11.09 -12.98 -14.17
CA LYS A 29 10.58 -13.77 -15.30
C LYS A 29 11.65 -14.23 -16.28
N ILE A 30 12.83 -13.60 -16.30
CA ILE A 30 13.89 -13.93 -17.27
C ILE A 30 15.11 -14.56 -16.59
N ARG A 31 15.41 -14.20 -15.33
CA ARG A 31 16.58 -14.70 -14.62
C ARG A 31 16.41 -16.17 -14.27
N LYS A 32 17.27 -17.04 -14.80
CA LYS A 32 17.36 -18.46 -14.44
C LYS A 32 18.45 -18.68 -13.38
N GLN A 33 18.12 -19.32 -12.27
CA GLN A 33 19.07 -19.64 -11.22
C GLN A 33 18.52 -20.74 -10.30
N SER A 34 19.33 -21.79 -10.10
CA SER A 34 19.08 -22.93 -9.20
C SER A 34 17.84 -23.78 -9.55
N PRO A 35 17.87 -25.08 -9.22
CA PRO A 35 16.70 -25.94 -9.36
C PRO A 35 15.66 -25.64 -8.27
N LYS A 36 14.46 -26.22 -8.41
CA LYS A 36 13.39 -26.10 -7.41
C LYS A 36 13.75 -26.83 -6.13
N PHE A 37 13.29 -26.35 -4.98
CA PHE A 37 13.48 -27.02 -3.69
C PHE A 37 12.90 -28.44 -3.67
N THR A 38 11.77 -28.66 -4.36
CA THR A 38 11.10 -29.95 -4.51
C THR A 38 11.77 -30.91 -5.49
N ASP A 39 12.72 -30.42 -6.30
CA ASP A 39 13.53 -31.23 -7.22
C ASP A 39 14.99 -30.73 -7.26
N PRO A 40 15.80 -31.00 -6.22
CA PRO A 40 17.16 -30.47 -6.10
C PRO A 40 18.15 -30.95 -7.18
N LYS A 41 17.82 -32.02 -7.91
CA LYS A 41 18.66 -32.56 -9.00
C LYS A 41 18.15 -32.15 -10.39
N GLY A 42 17.04 -31.41 -10.46
CA GLY A 42 16.47 -30.89 -11.69
C GLY A 42 17.30 -29.77 -12.34
N PRO A 43 16.84 -29.25 -13.48
CA PRO A 43 17.49 -28.11 -14.13
C PRO A 43 17.21 -26.80 -13.37
N SER A 44 18.07 -25.80 -13.58
CA SER A 44 17.80 -24.44 -13.09
C SER A 44 16.52 -23.87 -13.72
N VAL A 45 15.68 -23.25 -12.88
CA VAL A 45 14.42 -22.63 -13.30
C VAL A 45 14.52 -21.10 -13.24
N ARG A 46 13.50 -20.41 -13.78
CA ARG A 46 13.40 -18.95 -13.58
C ARG A 46 13.14 -18.67 -12.11
N ILE A 47 13.73 -17.61 -11.58
CA ILE A 47 13.62 -17.34 -10.14
C ILE A 47 12.19 -17.02 -9.70
N ILE A 48 11.32 -16.54 -10.60
CA ILE A 48 9.87 -16.40 -10.34
C ILE A 48 9.18 -17.72 -9.98
N GLU A 49 9.79 -18.87 -10.26
CA GLU A 49 9.23 -20.18 -9.93
C GLU A 49 9.56 -20.61 -8.49
N HIS A 50 10.45 -19.91 -7.80
CA HIS A 50 10.78 -20.15 -6.39
C HIS A 50 9.74 -19.51 -5.46
N GLU A 51 9.38 -20.21 -4.40
CA GLU A 51 8.28 -19.86 -3.50
C GLU A 51 8.51 -18.52 -2.81
N ASP A 52 9.73 -18.26 -2.33
CA ASP A 52 10.05 -17.01 -1.65
C ASP A 52 9.99 -15.80 -2.61
N VAL A 53 10.48 -15.94 -3.85
CA VAL A 53 10.36 -14.88 -4.86
C VAL A 53 8.88 -14.58 -5.16
N ARG A 54 8.04 -15.62 -5.26
CA ARG A 54 6.59 -15.43 -5.43
C ARG A 54 5.95 -14.76 -4.23
N ARG A 55 6.36 -15.09 -3.00
CA ARG A 55 5.90 -14.43 -1.77
C ARG A 55 6.26 -12.93 -1.79
N MET A 56 7.51 -12.59 -2.13
CA MET A 56 7.96 -11.20 -2.24
C MET A 56 7.20 -10.42 -3.31
N LEU A 57 7.02 -10.99 -4.51
CA LEU A 57 6.24 -10.37 -5.59
C LEU A 57 4.76 -10.22 -5.24
N MET A 58 4.17 -11.20 -4.55
CA MET A 58 2.77 -11.14 -4.11
C MET A 58 2.57 -10.05 -3.06
N PHE A 59 3.49 -9.93 -2.10
CA PHE A 59 3.47 -8.83 -1.14
C PHE A 59 3.51 -7.47 -1.84
N GLN A 60 4.48 -7.26 -2.74
CA GLN A 60 4.60 -6.00 -3.50
C GLN A 60 3.33 -5.69 -4.31
N LYS A 61 2.76 -6.69 -5.00
CA LYS A 61 1.51 -6.55 -5.76
C LYS A 61 0.33 -6.17 -4.86
N ALA A 62 0.14 -6.89 -3.76
CA ALA A 62 -0.96 -6.65 -2.83
C ALA A 62 -0.90 -5.23 -2.24
N ILE A 63 0.29 -4.81 -1.81
CA ILE A 63 0.53 -3.46 -1.28
C ILE A 63 0.30 -2.39 -2.36
N LEU A 64 0.80 -2.59 -3.59
CA LEU A 64 0.58 -1.67 -4.70
C LEU A 64 -0.91 -1.46 -4.98
N GLU A 65 -1.67 -2.54 -5.06
CA GLU A 65 -3.10 -2.48 -5.41
C GLU A 65 -3.95 -1.93 -4.27
N ALA A 66 -3.70 -2.36 -3.03
CA ALA A 66 -4.40 -1.85 -1.85
C ALA A 66 -4.11 -0.35 -1.61
N SER A 67 -2.85 0.07 -1.76
CA SER A 67 -2.46 1.48 -1.61
C SER A 67 -3.10 2.36 -2.69
N ARG A 68 -3.18 1.87 -3.94
CA ARG A 68 -3.88 2.55 -5.03
C ARG A 68 -5.37 2.70 -4.72
N ALA A 69 -6.02 1.62 -4.27
CA ALA A 69 -7.43 1.64 -3.92
C ALA A 69 -7.71 2.64 -2.78
N LEU A 70 -6.88 2.64 -1.73
CA LEU A 70 -6.99 3.60 -0.62
C LEU A 70 -6.88 5.04 -1.13
N LEU A 71 -5.80 5.39 -1.85
CA LEU A 71 -5.61 6.75 -2.39
C LEU A 71 -6.77 7.19 -3.28
N TYR A 72 -7.18 6.34 -4.22
CA TYR A 72 -8.24 6.69 -5.15
C TYR A 72 -9.60 6.82 -4.45
N SER A 73 -9.86 6.00 -3.42
CA SER A 73 -11.06 6.17 -2.60
C SER A 73 -11.06 7.50 -1.83
N THR A 74 -9.90 7.92 -1.31
CA THR A 74 -9.76 9.22 -0.63
C THR A 74 -9.99 10.39 -1.58
N TYR A 75 -9.39 10.37 -2.77
CA TYR A 75 -9.63 11.40 -3.79
C TYR A 75 -11.09 11.42 -4.23
N TYR A 76 -11.71 10.25 -4.41
CA TYR A 76 -13.13 10.17 -4.74
C TYR A 76 -14.03 10.79 -3.66
N TYR A 77 -13.73 10.55 -2.37
CA TYR A 77 -14.45 11.23 -1.29
C TYR A 77 -14.21 12.75 -1.29
N GLN A 78 -13.01 13.20 -1.64
CA GLN A 78 -12.73 14.63 -1.76
C GLN A 78 -13.58 15.28 -2.86
N ASP A 79 -13.68 14.64 -4.02
CA ASP A 79 -14.51 15.11 -5.14
C ASP A 79 -16.00 15.12 -4.74
N LEU A 80 -16.50 14.04 -4.13
CA LEU A 80 -17.88 13.97 -3.67
C LEU A 80 -18.21 15.03 -2.61
N SER A 81 -17.28 15.33 -1.70
CA SER A 81 -17.45 16.41 -0.73
C SER A 81 -17.55 17.78 -1.41
N HIS A 82 -16.65 18.05 -2.36
CA HIS A 82 -16.61 19.31 -3.09
C HIS A 82 -17.90 19.55 -3.90
N ASP A 83 -18.40 18.51 -4.57
CA ASP A 83 -19.54 18.62 -5.48
C ASP A 83 -20.91 18.35 -4.81
N ALA A 84 -20.94 17.87 -3.56
CA ALA A 84 -22.18 17.57 -2.84
C ALA A 84 -23.05 18.83 -2.69
N ALA A 85 -24.34 18.71 -3.07
CA ALA A 85 -25.33 19.77 -2.88
C ALA A 85 -25.93 19.75 -1.46
N ASP A 86 -26.09 18.56 -0.87
CA ASP A 86 -26.57 18.38 0.50
C ASP A 86 -25.41 18.62 1.51
N PRO A 87 -25.57 19.55 2.48
CA PRO A 87 -24.59 19.74 3.54
C PRO A 87 -24.23 18.47 4.32
N ALA A 88 -25.19 17.56 4.51
CA ALA A 88 -24.94 16.32 5.27
C ALA A 88 -24.05 15.35 4.49
N GLU A 89 -24.25 15.20 3.18
CA GLU A 89 -23.38 14.41 2.31
C GLU A 89 -21.97 15.00 2.25
N ARG A 90 -21.86 16.33 2.09
CA ARG A 90 -20.59 17.04 2.10
C ARG A 90 -19.79 16.76 3.38
N GLU A 91 -20.42 16.92 4.53
CA GLU A 91 -19.78 16.67 5.83
C GLU A 91 -19.33 15.21 5.98
N TYR A 92 -20.17 14.27 5.54
CA TYR A 92 -19.82 12.85 5.58
C TYR A 92 -18.57 12.54 4.75
N TYR A 93 -18.51 12.99 3.49
CA TYR A 93 -17.38 12.73 2.61
C TYR A 93 -16.11 13.47 3.04
N ASP A 94 -16.23 14.70 3.55
CA ASP A 94 -15.10 15.42 4.15
C ASP A 94 -14.54 14.63 5.35
N ASN A 95 -15.40 14.15 6.23
CA ASN A 95 -15.01 13.35 7.38
C ASN A 95 -14.28 12.05 6.99
N MET A 96 -14.75 11.32 5.96
CA MET A 96 -14.06 10.13 5.44
C MET A 96 -12.67 10.50 4.88
N THR A 97 -12.59 11.59 4.13
CA THR A 97 -11.32 12.11 3.58
C THR A 97 -10.34 12.43 4.71
N MET A 98 -10.78 13.12 5.75
CA MET A 98 -9.95 13.52 6.90
C MET A 98 -9.38 12.34 7.69
N ILE A 99 -10.13 11.24 7.80
CA ILE A 99 -9.65 9.99 8.43
C ILE A 99 -8.56 9.35 7.58
N GLN A 100 -8.74 9.32 6.25
CA GLN A 100 -7.88 8.55 5.35
C GLN A 100 -6.56 9.25 5.01
N ILE A 101 -6.50 10.59 5.02
CA ILE A 101 -5.27 11.35 4.72
C ILE A 101 -4.01 10.84 5.46
N PRO A 102 -3.98 10.70 6.80
CA PRO A 102 -2.78 10.21 7.48
C PRO A 102 -2.45 8.75 7.13
N LEU A 103 -3.44 7.93 6.77
CA LEU A 103 -3.21 6.56 6.28
C LEU A 103 -2.58 6.59 4.88
N CYS A 104 -3.14 7.36 3.94
CA CYS A 104 -2.59 7.55 2.60
C CYS A 104 -1.14 8.06 2.63
N LYS A 105 -0.80 8.94 3.57
CA LYS A 105 0.56 9.44 3.71
C LYS A 105 1.46 8.40 4.37
N ALA A 106 1.18 8.03 5.62
CA ALA A 106 2.11 7.28 6.45
C ALA A 106 2.24 5.82 6.04
N TYR A 107 1.11 5.13 5.85
CA TYR A 107 1.13 3.71 5.51
C TYR A 107 1.81 3.47 4.16
N ILE A 108 1.43 4.25 3.14
CA ILE A 108 1.93 4.06 1.78
C ILE A 108 3.42 4.40 1.70
N SER A 109 3.88 5.44 2.41
CA SER A 109 5.31 5.77 2.45
C SER A 109 6.17 4.77 3.21
N ASP A 110 5.67 4.18 4.32
CA ASP A 110 6.37 3.06 4.99
C ASP A 110 6.43 1.84 4.08
N MET A 111 5.32 1.52 3.42
CA MET A 111 5.24 0.40 2.50
C MET A 111 6.08 0.59 1.24
N ALA A 112 6.35 1.84 0.81
CA ALA A 112 7.24 2.12 -0.30
C ALA A 112 8.67 1.66 -0.04
N TRP A 113 9.17 1.86 1.17
CA TRP A 113 10.48 1.34 1.55
C TRP A 113 10.48 -0.20 1.54
N ILE A 114 9.53 -0.83 2.23
CA ILE A 114 9.46 -2.29 2.32
C ILE A 114 9.31 -2.92 0.93
N SER A 115 8.43 -2.39 0.08
CA SER A 115 8.23 -2.89 -1.28
C SER A 115 9.53 -2.78 -2.11
N THR A 116 10.24 -1.66 -1.99
CA THR A 116 11.48 -1.44 -2.75
C THR A 116 12.62 -2.33 -2.24
N GLU A 117 12.71 -2.55 -0.94
CA GLU A 117 13.63 -3.53 -0.34
C GLU A 117 13.38 -4.93 -0.91
N GLN A 118 12.12 -5.36 -1.01
CA GLN A 118 11.77 -6.66 -1.61
C GLN A 118 12.13 -6.71 -3.10
N ALA A 119 12.04 -5.59 -3.83
CA ALA A 119 12.49 -5.51 -5.22
C ALA A 119 14.01 -5.67 -5.33
N ILE A 120 14.80 -5.02 -4.46
CA ILE A 120 16.25 -5.22 -4.36
C ILE A 120 16.55 -6.71 -4.13
N GLN A 121 15.86 -7.32 -3.16
CA GLN A 121 16.04 -8.72 -2.80
C GLN A 121 15.72 -9.67 -3.97
N CYS A 122 14.67 -9.40 -4.74
CA CYS A 122 14.31 -10.17 -5.95
C CYS A 122 15.40 -10.14 -7.03
N LEU A 123 16.13 -9.02 -7.16
CA LEU A 123 17.24 -8.91 -8.10
C LEU A 123 18.56 -9.49 -7.56
N GLY A 124 18.63 -9.76 -6.24
CA GLY A 124 19.85 -10.18 -5.56
C GLY A 124 20.91 -9.08 -5.61
N GLY A 125 22.17 -9.44 -5.85
CA GLY A 125 23.27 -8.48 -5.90
C GLY A 125 23.07 -7.36 -6.94
N TYR A 126 22.38 -7.64 -8.05
CA TYR A 126 22.06 -6.62 -9.06
C TYR A 126 21.06 -5.57 -8.56
N GLY A 127 20.23 -5.91 -7.58
CA GLY A 127 19.33 -4.95 -6.95
C GLY A 127 20.06 -3.84 -6.17
N PHE A 128 21.32 -4.07 -5.81
CA PHE A 128 22.16 -3.11 -5.10
C PHE A 128 23.02 -2.25 -6.04
N VAL A 129 23.01 -2.54 -7.35
CA VAL A 129 23.79 -1.81 -8.35
C VAL A 129 22.92 -0.70 -8.94
N GLU A 130 23.46 0.52 -9.03
CA GLU A 130 22.75 1.72 -9.53
C GLU A 130 22.33 1.64 -11.02
N GLU A 131 22.79 0.62 -11.76
CA GLU A 131 22.27 0.30 -13.11
C GLU A 131 20.80 -0.16 -13.07
N TYR A 132 20.36 -0.78 -11.96
CA TYR A 132 19.00 -1.27 -11.80
C TYR A 132 18.17 -0.32 -10.95
N ALA A 133 16.93 -0.09 -11.38
CA ALA A 133 16.02 0.87 -10.76
C ALA A 133 15.83 0.72 -9.23
N PRO A 134 15.75 -0.48 -8.62
CA PRO A 134 15.49 -0.62 -7.19
C PRO A 134 16.50 0.11 -6.28
N ALA A 135 17.77 0.20 -6.69
CA ALA A 135 18.79 0.90 -5.91
C ALA A 135 18.48 2.40 -5.74
N SER A 136 18.17 3.10 -6.85
CA SER A 136 17.77 4.52 -6.78
C SER A 136 16.43 4.70 -6.08
N LEU A 137 15.45 3.84 -6.40
CA LEU A 137 14.12 3.93 -5.80
C LEU A 137 14.15 3.83 -4.28
N ALA A 138 15.06 3.03 -3.70
CA ALA A 138 15.18 2.91 -2.24
C ALA A 138 15.60 4.25 -1.61
N ARG A 139 16.54 4.95 -2.23
CA ARG A 139 16.95 6.30 -1.79
C ARG A 139 15.81 7.30 -1.97
N ASP A 140 15.17 7.29 -3.13
CA ASP A 140 14.15 8.27 -3.52
C ASP A 140 12.88 8.12 -2.67
N CYS A 141 12.44 6.89 -2.38
CA CYS A 141 11.22 6.67 -1.62
C CYS A 141 11.35 7.01 -0.13
N LYS A 142 12.58 7.06 0.41
CA LYS A 142 12.77 7.21 1.86
C LYS A 142 12.26 8.55 2.38
N ILE A 143 12.39 9.61 1.59
CA ILE A 143 11.97 10.97 1.94
C ILE A 143 10.47 11.06 2.25
N TYR A 144 9.65 10.23 1.61
CA TYR A 144 8.19 10.25 1.77
C TYR A 144 7.73 9.89 3.18
N SER A 145 8.52 9.10 3.92
CA SER A 145 8.24 8.80 5.34
C SER A 145 8.60 9.97 6.29
N LEU A 146 9.27 11.01 5.78
CA LEU A 146 9.86 12.09 6.55
C LEU A 146 9.16 13.43 6.33
N TRP A 147 9.03 13.86 5.08
CA TRP A 147 8.46 15.18 4.76
C TRP A 147 6.93 15.20 4.88
N GLU A 148 6.33 16.39 4.80
CA GLU A 148 4.88 16.61 5.01
C GLU A 148 4.35 16.04 6.34
N GLY A 149 5.22 16.04 7.35
CA GLY A 149 5.01 15.45 8.67
C GLY A 149 5.47 13.99 8.71
N THR A 150 6.43 13.67 9.58
CA THR A 150 6.97 12.31 9.72
C THR A 150 5.87 11.29 10.02
N ASN A 151 6.10 10.02 9.71
CA ASN A 151 5.07 8.99 9.91
C ASN A 151 4.63 8.85 11.38
N PHE A 152 5.50 9.15 12.34
CA PHE A 152 5.10 9.27 13.74
C PHE A 152 4.11 10.43 13.98
N ILE A 153 4.37 11.61 13.41
CA ILE A 153 3.44 12.76 13.49
C ILE A 153 2.10 12.42 12.84
N GLN A 154 2.09 11.69 11.73
CA GLN A 154 0.84 11.23 11.10
C GLN A 154 0.10 10.22 11.97
N ALA A 155 0.81 9.31 12.65
CA ALA A 155 0.20 8.38 13.60
C ALA A 155 -0.42 9.11 14.80
N GLN A 156 0.28 10.13 15.32
CA GLN A 156 -0.26 11.00 16.37
C GLN A 156 -1.48 11.80 15.90
N ASP A 157 -1.47 12.30 14.66
CA ASP A 157 -2.62 12.97 14.05
C ASP A 157 -3.82 12.02 13.96
N PHE A 158 -3.59 10.81 13.44
CA PHE A 158 -4.62 9.80 13.28
C PHE A 158 -5.27 9.42 14.62
N VAL A 159 -4.46 9.02 15.61
CA VAL A 159 -4.96 8.54 16.91
C VAL A 159 -5.43 9.67 17.81
N GLY A 160 -4.74 10.82 17.79
CA GLY A 160 -5.01 11.93 18.70
C GLY A 160 -6.11 12.87 18.22
N ARG A 161 -6.31 13.00 16.89
CA ARG A 161 -7.26 13.96 16.32
C ARG A 161 -8.29 13.29 15.42
N LYS A 162 -7.86 12.58 14.36
CA LYS A 162 -8.78 12.08 13.32
C LYS A 162 -9.73 11.02 13.84
N SER A 163 -9.24 10.13 14.70
CA SER A 163 -10.05 9.05 15.25
C SER A 163 -11.17 9.51 16.18
N ASN A 164 -10.98 10.67 16.83
CA ASN A 164 -11.89 11.24 17.82
C ASN A 164 -12.70 12.43 17.26
N MET A 165 -12.57 12.73 15.96
CA MET A 165 -13.37 13.78 15.29
C MET A 165 -14.85 13.56 15.59
N GLN A 166 -15.56 14.63 15.97
CA GLN A 166 -17.00 14.59 16.27
C GLN A 166 -17.36 13.48 17.28
N GLY A 167 -16.53 13.26 18.31
CA GLY A 167 -16.75 12.21 19.30
C GLY A 167 -16.51 10.79 18.76
N GLY A 168 -15.78 10.66 17.66
CA GLY A 168 -15.44 9.39 16.99
C GLY A 168 -16.54 8.83 16.09
N GLU A 169 -17.59 9.60 15.81
CA GLU A 169 -18.70 9.16 14.97
C GLU A 169 -18.24 8.77 13.54
N PRO A 170 -17.43 9.58 12.85
CA PRO A 170 -16.94 9.21 11.52
C PRO A 170 -16.12 7.91 11.50
N MET A 171 -15.29 7.68 12.51
CA MET A 171 -14.53 6.42 12.61
C MET A 171 -15.45 5.21 12.77
N LYS A 172 -16.51 5.33 13.58
CA LYS A 172 -17.49 4.26 13.77
C LYS A 172 -18.16 3.92 12.43
N LYS A 173 -18.56 4.93 11.65
CA LYS A 173 -19.11 4.72 10.30
C LYS A 173 -18.11 4.05 9.37
N TRP A 174 -16.85 4.51 9.34
CA TRP A 174 -15.83 3.93 8.48
C TRP A 174 -15.55 2.46 8.81
N VAL A 175 -15.44 2.11 10.09
CA VAL A 175 -15.29 0.71 10.54
C VAL A 175 -16.54 -0.12 10.24
N ALA A 176 -17.74 0.46 10.40
CA ALA A 176 -18.99 -0.22 10.08
C ALA A 176 -19.07 -0.62 8.60
N GLN A 177 -18.62 0.23 7.67
CA GLN A 177 -18.56 -0.14 6.24
C GLN A 177 -17.72 -1.41 5.99
N ILE A 178 -16.59 -1.55 6.69
CA ILE A 178 -15.73 -2.72 6.58
C ILE A 178 -16.46 -3.96 7.13
N ALA A 179 -17.10 -3.83 8.30
CA ALA A 179 -17.88 -4.91 8.90
C ALA A 179 -19.06 -5.33 8.01
N ASP A 180 -19.78 -4.37 7.42
CA ASP A 180 -20.89 -4.62 6.50
C ASP A 180 -20.41 -5.34 5.23
N PHE A 181 -19.27 -4.93 4.68
CA PHE A 181 -18.66 -5.63 3.55
C PHE A 181 -18.32 -7.08 3.90
N VAL A 182 -17.65 -7.32 5.04
CA VAL A 182 -17.27 -8.66 5.50
C VAL A 182 -18.50 -9.55 5.71
N THR A 183 -19.52 -9.03 6.39
CA THR A 183 -20.75 -9.79 6.67
C THR A 183 -21.55 -10.08 5.40
N GLY A 184 -21.59 -9.14 4.45
CA GLY A 184 -22.30 -9.28 3.17
C GLY A 184 -21.57 -10.11 2.11
N LYS A 185 -20.28 -10.46 2.32
CA LYS A 185 -19.44 -11.19 1.37
C LYS A 185 -18.92 -12.53 1.88
N LYS A 186 -19.64 -13.16 2.82
CA LYS A 186 -19.35 -14.54 3.26
C LYS A 186 -19.43 -15.49 2.06
N SER A 187 -18.27 -15.83 1.51
CA SER A 187 -18.13 -16.86 0.48
C SER A 187 -17.69 -18.17 1.13
N PRO A 188 -18.19 -19.34 0.67
CA PRO A 188 -17.75 -20.63 1.19
C PRO A 188 -16.24 -20.83 1.11
N GLU A 189 -15.59 -20.24 0.11
CA GLU A 189 -14.16 -20.34 -0.17
C GLU A 189 -13.28 -19.67 0.90
N PHE A 190 -13.82 -18.73 1.68
CA PHE A 190 -13.10 -18.01 2.75
C PHE A 190 -13.68 -18.29 4.15
N ALA A 191 -14.44 -19.39 4.30
CA ALA A 191 -15.11 -19.72 5.56
C ALA A 191 -14.13 -19.88 6.74
N ALA A 192 -12.91 -20.36 6.49
CA ALA A 192 -11.88 -20.51 7.52
C ALA A 192 -11.36 -19.15 8.00
N GLU A 193 -11.18 -18.20 7.10
CA GLU A 193 -10.72 -16.84 7.40
C GLU A 193 -11.78 -16.06 8.18
N PHE A 194 -13.06 -16.20 7.82
CA PHE A 194 -14.15 -15.56 8.57
C PHE A 194 -14.37 -16.15 9.97
N ALA A 195 -13.95 -17.40 10.23
CA ALA A 195 -14.04 -18.00 11.56
C ALA A 195 -12.95 -17.49 12.53
N MET A 196 -11.91 -16.84 12.00
CA MET A 196 -10.81 -16.27 12.79
C MET A 196 -11.03 -14.79 13.15
N MET A 197 -12.00 -14.12 12.52
CA MET A 197 -12.40 -12.73 12.82
C MET A 197 -13.52 -12.69 13.85
#